data_AF-A0A0V1BPE7-F1
#
_entry.id   AF-A0A0V1BPE7-F1
#
_cell.length_a   1.000
_cell.length_b   1.000
_cell.length_c   1.000
_cell.angle_alpha   90.00
_cell.angle_beta   90.00
_cell.angle_gamma   90.00
#
_symmetry.space_group_name_H-M   'P 1'
#
loop_
_entity.id
_entity.type
_entity.pdbx_description
1 polymer ?
#
loop_
_entity_poly.entity_id
_entity_poly.type
_entity_poly.pdbx_seq_one_letter_code
_entity_poly.pdbx_strand_id
1 'polypeptide(L)'
;LHRSINMRYSQLVFFFLLAFTVGIIQGWHDESSKNGEVQQIRPHLPTHDIHDEFQPRPGKTLGGRKTLTKERGEQIEKEAHLNHKKVIEEMNNRFKDYKENCFPRPKKGCRCTQADGGLIQYDKDEDCRIKILK
;
A
#
# COMPACT_ATOMS: atom_id res chain seq x y z
N LEU A 1 -4.94 53.16 -36.54
CA LEU A 1 -5.69 52.54 -35.41
C LEU A 1 -5.14 51.14 -35.05
N HIS A 2 -3.81 50.95 -34.94
CA HIS A 2 -3.20 49.61 -34.74
C HIS A 2 -2.13 49.57 -33.62
N ARG A 3 -1.99 50.65 -32.84
CA ARG A 3 -0.98 50.75 -31.76
C ARG A 3 -1.56 50.63 -30.34
N SER A 4 -2.86 50.86 -30.16
CA SER A 4 -3.52 50.77 -28.85
C SER A 4 -4.01 49.36 -28.48
N ILE A 5 -4.18 48.46 -29.46
CA ILE A 5 -4.65 47.08 -29.24
C ILE A 5 -3.51 46.19 -28.74
N ASN A 6 -2.31 46.35 -29.29
CA ASN A 6 -1.12 45.59 -28.87
C ASN A 6 -0.67 45.91 -27.44
N MET A 7 -0.85 47.15 -26.98
CA MET A 7 -0.56 47.53 -25.59
C MET A 7 -1.57 46.93 -24.61
N ARG A 8 -2.85 46.82 -25.00
CA ARG A 8 -3.90 46.21 -24.17
C ARG A 8 -3.79 44.69 -24.12
N TYR A 9 -3.44 44.04 -25.23
CA TYR A 9 -3.18 42.60 -25.25
C TYR A 9 -1.96 42.22 -24.40
N SER A 10 -0.86 42.97 -24.53
CA SER A 10 0.34 42.74 -23.72
C SER A 10 0.08 42.91 -22.21
N GLN A 11 -0.70 43.93 -21.82
CA GLN A 11 -1.11 44.11 -20.42
C GLN A 11 -2.01 42.98 -19.92
N LEU A 12 -3.02 42.58 -20.69
CA LEU A 12 -3.91 41.47 -20.31
C LEU A 12 -3.15 40.15 -20.17
N VAL A 13 -2.24 39.85 -21.09
CA VAL A 13 -1.37 38.67 -21.00
C VAL A 13 -0.50 38.72 -19.75
N PHE A 14 0.05 39.90 -19.39
CA PHE A 14 0.82 40.08 -18.16
C PHE A 14 -0.03 39.86 -16.90
N PHE A 15 -1.29 40.35 -16.89
CA PHE A 15 -2.23 40.09 -15.80
C PHE A 15 -2.60 38.60 -15.67
N PHE A 16 -2.81 37.89 -16.79
CA PHE A 16 -3.08 36.45 -16.75
C PHE A 16 -1.87 35.65 -16.28
N LEU A 17 -0.65 36.03 -16.68
CA LEU A 17 0.58 35.40 -16.20
C LEU A 17 0.82 35.69 -14.72
N LEU A 18 0.58 36.91 -14.25
CA LEU A 18 0.64 37.24 -12.82
C LEU A 18 -0.44 36.53 -12.00
N ALA A 19 -1.66 36.38 -12.53
CA ALA A 19 -2.72 35.61 -11.87
C ALA A 19 -2.39 34.12 -11.83
N PHE A 20 -1.77 33.57 -12.88
CA PHE A 20 -1.26 32.19 -12.87
C PHE A 20 -0.10 32.03 -11.88
N THR A 21 0.87 32.93 -11.83
CA THR A 21 1.99 32.80 -10.88
C THR A 21 1.54 32.99 -9.43
N VAL A 22 0.58 33.88 -9.14
CA VAL A 22 0.01 34.05 -7.80
C VAL A 22 -0.93 32.89 -7.43
N GLY A 23 -1.71 32.37 -8.38
CA GLY A 23 -2.55 31.18 -8.19
C GLY A 23 -1.76 29.90 -7.91
N ILE A 24 -0.55 29.80 -8.47
CA ILE A 24 0.40 28.72 -8.16
C ILE A 24 0.93 28.83 -6.72
N ILE A 25 1.11 30.05 -6.17
CA ILE A 25 1.62 30.21 -4.79
C ILE A 25 0.58 29.77 -3.73
N GLN A 26 -0.73 29.97 -3.96
CA GLN A 26 -1.76 29.45 -3.05
C GLN A 26 -2.15 27.99 -3.33
N GLY A 27 -1.90 27.47 -4.55
CA GLY A 27 -2.15 26.07 -4.89
C GLY A 27 -1.05 25.10 -4.47
N TRP A 28 0.19 25.57 -4.28
CA TRP A 28 1.36 24.71 -3.98
C TRP A 28 1.84 24.80 -2.53
N HIS A 29 1.13 25.54 -1.68
CA HIS A 29 1.35 25.56 -0.22
C HIS A 29 0.25 24.77 0.54
N ASP A 30 -0.32 23.73 -0.06
CA ASP A 30 -1.13 22.74 0.68
C ASP A 30 -0.71 21.29 0.35
N GLU A 31 0.45 21.12 -0.30
CA GLU A 31 0.98 19.82 -0.72
C GLU A 31 2.34 19.51 -0.06
N SER A 32 2.53 19.93 1.20
CA SER A 32 3.77 19.65 1.95
C SER A 32 3.54 19.05 3.35
N SER A 33 2.31 18.64 3.68
CA SER A 33 1.99 18.08 5.01
C SER A 33 1.29 16.72 4.98
N LYS A 34 1.62 15.82 4.03
CA LYS A 34 1.16 14.42 4.08
C LYS A 34 2.18 13.37 3.62
N ASN A 35 3.48 13.62 3.72
CA ASN A 35 4.49 12.61 3.37
C ASN A 35 5.39 12.25 4.56
N GLY A 36 4.82 12.24 5.77
CA GLY A 36 5.50 11.86 7.02
C GLY A 36 4.77 10.80 7.83
N GLU A 37 3.66 10.23 7.32
CA GLU A 37 3.05 9.06 7.94
C GLU A 37 3.56 7.84 7.18
N VAL A 38 4.51 7.13 7.78
CA VAL A 38 4.67 5.69 7.52
C VAL A 38 3.25 5.14 7.54
N GLN A 39 2.75 4.73 6.38
CA GLN A 39 1.55 3.90 6.33
C GLN A 39 1.93 2.60 7.03
N GLN A 40 1.83 2.62 8.36
CA GLN A 40 1.55 1.41 9.09
C GLN A 40 0.27 0.92 8.44
N ILE A 41 0.39 -0.13 7.64
CA ILE A 41 -0.74 -0.88 7.13
C ILE A 41 -1.47 -1.32 8.40
N ARG A 42 -2.45 -0.51 8.84
CA ARG A 42 -3.40 -0.96 9.84
C ARG A 42 -4.00 -2.21 9.20
N PRO A 43 -4.03 -3.35 9.88
CA PRO A 43 -4.85 -4.45 9.42
C PRO A 43 -6.22 -3.84 9.15
N HIS A 44 -6.67 -3.88 7.89
CA HIS A 44 -8.02 -3.52 7.56
C HIS A 44 -8.87 -4.63 8.18
N LEU A 45 -9.19 -4.49 9.46
CA LEU A 45 -10.25 -5.27 10.04
C LEU A 45 -11.51 -4.74 9.35
N PRO A 46 -12.18 -5.53 8.51
CA PRO A 46 -13.37 -5.05 7.83
C PRO A 46 -14.44 -4.88 8.91
N THR A 47 -14.69 -3.65 9.33
CA THR A 47 -15.94 -3.28 10.01
C THR A 47 -17.00 -3.16 8.93
N HIS A 48 -17.36 -4.29 8.30
CA HIS A 48 -18.65 -4.32 7.63
C HIS A 48 -19.66 -4.39 8.76
N ASP A 49 -20.41 -3.31 8.98
CA ASP A 49 -21.60 -3.33 9.80
C ASP A 49 -22.56 -4.34 9.16
N ILE A 50 -22.56 -5.55 9.69
CA ILE A 50 -23.49 -6.60 9.29
C ILE A 50 -24.86 -6.21 9.86
N HIS A 51 -25.62 -5.41 9.12
CA HIS A 51 -27.07 -5.51 9.13
C HIS A 51 -27.47 -6.72 8.29
N ASP A 52 -27.06 -7.94 8.68
CA ASP A 52 -27.69 -9.16 8.17
C ASP A 52 -29.02 -9.28 8.90
N GLU A 53 -30.10 -8.92 8.22
CA GLU A 53 -31.34 -9.61 8.46
C GLU A 53 -31.13 -11.07 8.01
N PHE A 54 -30.75 -11.91 8.98
CA PHE A 54 -30.50 -13.33 8.78
C PHE A 54 -31.81 -14.01 8.35
N GLN A 55 -32.03 -14.08 7.04
CA GLN A 55 -33.12 -14.85 6.44
C GLN A 55 -32.65 -16.33 6.37
N PRO A 56 -33.09 -17.22 7.27
CA PRO A 56 -32.60 -18.59 7.28
C PRO A 56 -33.07 -19.29 6.00
N ARG A 57 -32.14 -19.82 5.20
CA ARG A 57 -32.51 -20.73 4.11
C ARG A 57 -33.22 -21.95 4.72
N PRO A 58 -34.37 -22.39 4.18
CA PRO A 58 -35.07 -23.58 4.67
C PRO A 58 -34.26 -24.82 4.27
N GLY A 59 -33.32 -25.17 5.14
CA GLY A 59 -32.45 -26.33 5.02
C GLY A 59 -32.58 -27.18 6.27
N LYS A 60 -32.79 -28.48 6.07
CA LYS A 60 -32.99 -29.50 7.10
C LYS A 60 -31.91 -29.37 8.21
N THR A 61 -32.35 -29.29 9.46
CA THR A 61 -31.51 -29.19 10.66
C THR A 61 -30.68 -30.46 10.84
N LEU A 62 -29.50 -30.49 10.23
CA LEU A 62 -28.46 -31.46 10.53
C LEU A 62 -27.59 -30.92 11.67
N GLY A 63 -27.83 -31.45 12.87
CA GLY A 63 -26.83 -31.68 13.91
C GLY A 63 -26.00 -30.48 14.40
N GLY A 64 -26.47 -29.85 15.48
CA GLY A 64 -25.64 -29.29 16.55
C GLY A 64 -24.45 -28.42 16.14
N ARG A 65 -24.72 -27.16 15.77
CA ARG A 65 -23.70 -26.11 15.79
C ARG A 65 -23.27 -25.92 17.24
N LYS A 66 -22.16 -26.56 17.66
CA LYS A 66 -21.51 -26.23 18.94
C LYS A 66 -21.07 -24.78 18.85
N THR A 67 -21.73 -23.89 19.60
CA THR A 67 -21.29 -22.51 19.76
C THR A 67 -19.85 -22.53 20.26
N LEU A 68 -18.99 -21.74 19.61
CA LEU A 68 -17.60 -21.59 20.02
C LEU A 68 -17.59 -21.09 21.46
N THR A 69 -17.06 -21.88 22.40
CA THR A 69 -16.93 -21.42 23.78
C THR A 69 -15.93 -20.27 23.81
N LYS A 70 -16.14 -19.29 24.71
CA LYS A 70 -15.24 -18.14 24.86
C LYS A 70 -13.79 -18.57 25.03
N GLU A 71 -13.54 -19.57 25.89
CA GLU A 71 -12.23 -20.16 26.12
C GLU A 71 -11.60 -20.75 24.86
N ARG A 72 -12.39 -21.46 24.04
CA ARG A 72 -11.90 -22.02 22.78
C ARG A 72 -11.59 -20.92 21.76
N GLY A 73 -12.38 -19.83 21.74
CA GLY A 73 -12.09 -18.65 20.93
C GLY A 73 -10.75 -18.02 21.29
N GLU A 74 -10.51 -17.79 22.59
CA GLU A 74 -9.24 -17.24 23.08
C GLU A 74 -8.04 -18.16 22.76
N GLN A 75 -8.22 -19.48 22.81
CA GLN A 75 -7.18 -20.44 22.42
C GLN A 75 -6.83 -20.32 20.93
N ILE A 76 -7.84 -20.25 20.06
CA ILE A 76 -7.65 -20.10 18.60
C ILE A 76 -6.93 -18.79 18.30
N GLU A 77 -7.30 -17.69 18.96
CA GLU A 77 -6.66 -16.39 18.77
C GLU A 77 -5.19 -16.41 19.22
N LYS A 78 -4.89 -16.99 20.40
CA LYS A 78 -3.51 -17.16 20.88
C LYS A 78 -2.67 -17.99 19.90
N GLU A 79 -3.23 -19.10 19.42
CA GLU A 79 -2.54 -19.95 18.45
C GLU A 79 -2.31 -19.22 17.12
N ALA A 80 -3.30 -18.49 16.62
CA ALA A 80 -3.17 -17.67 15.41
C ALA A 80 -2.06 -16.61 15.55
N HIS A 81 -1.98 -15.94 16.69
CA HIS A 81 -0.91 -14.97 16.97
C HIS A 81 0.48 -15.61 17.01
N LEU A 82 0.61 -16.78 17.64
CA LEU A 82 1.88 -17.52 17.70
C LEU A 82 2.32 -18.00 16.30
N ASN A 83 1.38 -18.57 15.53
CA ASN A 83 1.65 -19.03 14.18
C ASN A 83 2.01 -17.87 13.25
N HIS A 84 1.31 -16.74 13.34
CA HIS A 84 1.65 -15.54 12.58
C HIS A 84 3.06 -15.05 12.91
N LYS A 85 3.40 -14.94 14.20
CA LYS A 85 4.76 -14.55 14.63
C LYS A 85 5.83 -15.46 14.04
N LYS A 86 5.60 -16.77 14.04
CA LYS A 86 6.52 -17.77 13.48
C LYS A 86 6.74 -17.58 11.97
N VAL A 87 5.67 -17.33 11.21
CA VAL A 87 5.77 -17.10 9.76
C VAL A 87 6.55 -15.82 9.46
N ILE A 88 6.30 -14.73 10.21
CA ILE A 88 7.04 -13.47 10.03
C ILE A 88 8.54 -13.66 10.29
N GLU A 89 8.90 -14.37 11.36
CA GLU A 89 10.30 -14.69 11.66
C GLU A 89 10.96 -15.52 10.55
N GLU A 90 10.25 -16.53 10.03
CA GLU A 90 10.74 -17.33 8.90
C GLU A 90 10.97 -16.46 7.65
N MET A 91 10.00 -15.60 7.31
CA MET A 91 10.12 -14.69 6.15
C MET A 91 11.31 -13.74 6.30
N ASN A 92 11.46 -13.13 7.48
CA ASN A 92 12.60 -12.26 7.76
C ASN A 92 13.93 -13.01 7.62
N ASN A 93 14.04 -14.20 8.19
CA ASN A 93 15.28 -14.99 8.11
C ASN A 93 15.62 -15.44 6.68
N ARG A 94 14.63 -15.82 5.89
CA ARG A 94 14.84 -16.28 4.50
C ARG A 94 15.27 -15.17 3.56
N PHE A 95 14.74 -13.96 3.78
CA PHE A 95 14.86 -12.85 2.83
C PHE A 95 15.64 -11.63 3.36
N LYS A 96 16.23 -11.70 4.56
CA LYS A 96 17.05 -10.62 5.15
C LYS A 96 18.16 -10.07 4.26
N ASP A 97 18.74 -10.91 3.40
CA ASP A 97 19.90 -10.56 2.58
C ASP A 97 19.50 -10.18 1.14
N TYR A 98 18.20 -10.06 0.85
CA TYR A 98 17.73 -9.65 -0.47
C TYR A 98 18.07 -8.19 -0.72
N LYS A 99 18.38 -7.85 -1.97
CA LYS A 99 18.57 -6.47 -2.41
C LYS A 99 17.30 -5.65 -2.13
N GLU A 100 17.48 -4.36 -1.93
CA GLU A 100 16.36 -3.44 -1.77
C GLU A 100 15.43 -3.51 -2.99
N ASN A 101 14.13 -3.35 -2.74
CA ASN A 101 13.06 -3.45 -3.75
C ASN A 101 12.98 -4.79 -4.49
N CYS A 102 13.58 -5.86 -3.96
CA CYS A 102 13.47 -7.22 -4.47
C CYS A 102 12.57 -8.11 -3.60
N PHE A 103 11.59 -8.76 -4.22
CA PHE A 103 10.62 -9.63 -3.56
C PHE A 103 10.70 -11.07 -4.10
N PRO A 104 10.61 -12.09 -3.23
CA PRO A 104 10.68 -13.49 -3.65
C PRO A 104 9.49 -13.91 -4.51
N ARG A 105 9.72 -14.83 -5.45
CA ARG A 105 8.67 -15.44 -6.28
C ARG A 105 8.30 -16.83 -5.75
N PRO A 106 7.04 -17.27 -5.90
CA PRO A 106 6.60 -18.59 -5.41
C PRO A 106 7.38 -19.79 -5.97
N LYS A 107 7.88 -19.68 -7.21
CA LYS A 107 8.64 -20.76 -7.86
C LYS A 107 10.12 -20.72 -7.48
N LYS A 108 10.84 -19.69 -7.93
CA LYS A 108 12.27 -19.48 -7.70
C LYS A 108 12.66 -18.04 -8.04
N GLY A 109 13.73 -17.57 -7.41
CA GLY A 109 14.28 -16.23 -7.61
C GLY A 109 13.37 -15.12 -7.12
N CYS A 110 13.57 -13.92 -7.64
CA CYS A 110 12.91 -12.71 -7.16
C CYS A 110 12.54 -11.76 -8.30
N ARG A 111 11.63 -10.85 -7.99
CA ARG A 111 11.31 -9.69 -8.82
C ARG A 111 11.80 -8.44 -8.11
N CYS A 112 12.56 -7.62 -8.82
CA CYS A 112 13.09 -6.37 -8.31
C CYS A 112 12.53 -5.17 -9.07
N THR A 113 12.17 -4.12 -8.36
CA THR A 113 11.81 -2.83 -8.94
C THR A 113 13.05 -1.94 -8.99
N GLN A 114 13.40 -1.49 -10.18
CA GLN A 114 14.47 -0.53 -10.40
C GLN A 114 14.01 0.90 -10.10
N ALA A 115 14.96 1.81 -9.94
CA ALA A 115 14.68 3.22 -9.63
C ALA A 115 13.90 3.96 -10.74
N ASP A 116 14.01 3.49 -11.99
CA ASP A 116 13.25 3.99 -13.15
C ASP A 116 11.82 3.42 -13.23
N GLY A 117 11.43 2.58 -12.28
CA GLY A 117 10.16 1.85 -12.29
C GLY A 117 10.20 0.55 -13.12
N GLY A 118 11.33 0.21 -13.73
CA GLY A 118 11.50 -1.03 -14.49
C GLY A 118 11.45 -2.26 -13.57
N LEU A 119 10.90 -3.36 -14.07
CA LEU A 119 10.84 -4.63 -13.34
C LEU A 119 11.87 -5.62 -13.89
N ILE A 120 12.80 -6.06 -13.05
CA ILE A 120 13.75 -7.14 -13.37
C ILE A 120 13.32 -8.42 -12.64
N GLN A 121 13.42 -9.57 -13.31
CA GLN A 121 13.20 -10.86 -12.70
C GLN A 121 14.48 -11.69 -12.74
N TYR A 122 14.84 -12.24 -11.58
CA TYR A 122 15.91 -13.21 -11.45
C TYR A 122 15.28 -14.59 -11.26
N ASP A 123 15.87 -15.60 -11.90
CA ASP A 123 15.43 -17.00 -11.77
C ASP A 123 16.15 -17.74 -10.64
N LYS A 124 17.22 -17.16 -10.12
CA LYS A 124 18.10 -17.72 -9.12
C LYS A 124 18.06 -16.89 -7.84
N ASP A 125 18.05 -17.54 -6.69
CA ASP A 125 17.97 -16.86 -5.39
C ASP A 125 19.28 -16.15 -5.04
N GLU A 126 20.42 -16.63 -5.54
CA GLU A 126 21.72 -16.03 -5.30
C GLU A 126 21.82 -14.64 -5.94
N ASP A 127 21.20 -14.47 -7.10
CA ASP A 127 21.16 -13.20 -7.82
C ASP A 127 20.28 -12.17 -7.12
N CYS A 128 19.41 -12.59 -6.22
CA CYS A 128 18.54 -11.71 -5.42
C CYS A 128 19.26 -11.08 -4.24
N ARG A 129 20.39 -11.65 -3.81
CA ARG A 129 21.09 -11.26 -2.58
C ARG A 129 22.08 -10.14 -2.80
N ILE A 130 22.32 -9.36 -1.75
CA ILE A 130 23.35 -8.32 -1.73
C ILE A 130 24.72 -9.01 -1.80
N LYS A 131 25.49 -8.71 -2.84
CA LYS A 131 26.88 -9.17 -2.96
C LYS A 131 27.75 -8.21 -2.16
N ILE A 132 28.14 -8.60 -0.95
CA ILE A 132 29.17 -7.86 -0.19
C ILE A 132 30.49 -8.11 -0.92
N LEU A 133 30.93 -7.13 -1.71
CA LEU A 133 32.29 -7.12 -2.25
C LEU A 133 33.25 -7.07 -1.05
N LYS A 134 34.06 -8.12 -0.89
CA LYS A 134 35.17 -8.17 0.08
C LYS A 134 36.41 -7.56 -0.53
#